data_AF-A0A455T162-F1
#
_entry.id   AF-A0A455T162-F1
#
_cell.length_a   1.000
_cell.length_b   1.000
_cell.length_c   1.000
_cell.angle_alpha   90.00
_cell.angle_beta   90.00
_cell.angle_gamma   90.00
#
_symmetry.space_group_name_H-M   'P 1'
#
loop_
_entity.id
_entity.type
_entity.pdbx_description
1 polymer ?
#
loop_
_entity_poly.entity_id
_entity_poly.type
_entity_poly.pdbx_seq_one_letter_code
_entity_poly.pdbx_strand_id
1 'polypeptide(L)'
;MAHERRIDPRALIARLQQESQRLLQRDIIAPVIHGSRIRTRLNGLVYEFRQKSSFSGWGCFRPRNEREAELQREAQPWERGAYLELFPVLRMILLWPDIQHPSMWWAIPFNESDARQRFGMPPEPHPVLLCDPTNGADRFERVLVRVDGRTLWYEGPDLLADPIQAEWLRDASSQQDEVKNFLPGLAQSQRLALLFWQIHRLEVNERQEREQFELRLHQQLRHLPASQRLARLQQERHRSTLEGQLQHALAKANATLHSYSEIPGGQLVVEWSERDNHYRYRSVVNRRLEVISSGICLSGRDRDFDLTSLVNVVSTSPDWAQYED
;
A
#
# COMPACT_ATOMS: atom_id res chain seq x y z
N MET A 1 1.05 57.92 -16.92
CA MET A 1 -0.11 57.89 -17.83
C MET A 1 -0.31 56.45 -18.28
N ALA A 2 -1.16 55.70 -17.57
CA ALA A 2 -1.45 54.30 -17.88
C ALA A 2 -2.58 54.25 -18.89
N HIS A 3 -2.29 53.78 -20.10
CA HIS A 3 -3.28 53.57 -21.15
C HIS A 3 -4.08 52.31 -20.79
N GLU A 4 -5.28 52.51 -20.26
CA GLU A 4 -6.25 51.45 -20.01
C GLU A 4 -6.60 50.83 -21.37
N ARG A 5 -5.96 49.71 -21.72
CA ARG A 5 -6.28 48.93 -22.92
C ARG A 5 -7.74 48.48 -22.79
N ARG A 6 -8.66 49.21 -23.41
CA ARG A 6 -10.03 48.75 -23.65
C ARG A 6 -9.95 47.45 -24.46
N ILE A 7 -10.09 46.32 -23.78
CA ILE A 7 -10.19 45.01 -24.39
C ILE A 7 -11.52 45.00 -25.14
N ASP A 8 -11.49 44.93 -26.47
CA ASP A 8 -12.69 44.75 -27.27
C ASP A 8 -13.20 43.30 -27.09
N PRO A 9 -14.35 43.10 -26.43
CA PRO A 9 -14.87 41.75 -26.17
C PRO A 9 -15.20 41.00 -27.45
N ARG A 10 -15.55 41.67 -28.56
CA ARG A 10 -15.85 41.01 -29.84
C ARG A 10 -14.59 40.48 -30.50
N ALA A 11 -13.50 41.26 -30.47
CA ALA A 11 -12.20 40.83 -30.96
C ALA A 11 -11.65 39.66 -30.13
N LEU A 12 -11.89 39.66 -28.81
CA LEU A 12 -11.54 38.55 -27.93
C LEU A 12 -12.33 37.29 -28.32
N ILE A 13 -13.66 37.38 -28.47
CA ILE A 13 -14.51 36.23 -28.86
C ILE A 13 -14.09 35.66 -30.21
N ALA A 14 -13.84 36.51 -31.22
CA ALA A 14 -13.39 36.06 -32.54
C ALA A 14 -12.05 35.31 -32.47
N ARG A 15 -11.11 35.81 -31.67
CA ARG A 15 -9.83 35.15 -31.42
C ARG A 15 -10.03 33.79 -30.74
N LEU A 16 -10.86 33.72 -29.71
CA LEU A 16 -11.18 32.47 -29.01
C LEU A 16 -11.82 31.42 -29.94
N GLN A 17 -12.74 31.86 -30.81
CA GLN A 17 -13.36 30.98 -31.82
C GLN A 17 -12.33 30.45 -32.82
N GLN A 18 -11.45 31.30 -33.33
CA GLN A 18 -10.39 30.88 -34.25
C GLN A 18 -9.41 29.89 -33.59
N GLU A 19 -9.08 30.11 -32.31
CA GLU A 19 -8.22 29.22 -31.54
C GLU A 19 -8.88 27.86 -31.28
N SER A 20 -10.17 27.85 -30.92
CA SER A 20 -10.96 26.62 -30.79
C SER A 20 -11.00 25.83 -32.11
N GLN A 21 -11.26 26.50 -33.24
CA GLN A 21 -11.26 25.86 -34.56
C GLN A 21 -9.90 25.25 -34.94
N ARG A 22 -8.79 25.94 -34.63
CA ARG A 22 -7.44 25.38 -34.87
C ARG A 22 -7.15 24.16 -34.00
N LEU A 23 -7.66 24.14 -32.77
CA LEU A 23 -7.51 22.98 -31.88
C LEU A 23 -8.26 21.76 -32.42
N LEU A 24 -9.48 21.95 -32.96
CA LEU A 24 -10.26 20.87 -33.58
C LEU A 24 -9.58 20.23 -34.80
N GLN A 25 -8.66 20.96 -35.45
CA GLN A 25 -7.92 20.48 -36.63
C GLN A 25 -6.58 19.81 -36.27
N ARG A 26 -6.21 19.79 -34.99
CA ARG A 26 -4.92 19.24 -34.53
C ARG A 26 -5.11 17.94 -33.79
N ASP A 27 -4.13 17.07 -33.95
CA ASP A 27 -4.01 15.88 -33.14
C ASP A 27 -3.29 16.22 -31.82
N ILE A 28 -3.78 15.63 -30.73
CA ILE A 28 -3.31 15.86 -29.37
C ILE A 28 -2.74 14.54 -28.86
N ILE A 29 -1.48 14.56 -28.46
CA ILE A 29 -0.87 13.44 -27.74
C ILE A 29 -1.18 13.62 -26.25
N ALA A 30 -1.72 12.59 -25.63
CA ALA A 30 -2.00 12.61 -24.20
C ALA A 30 -1.88 11.21 -23.57
N PRO A 31 -1.42 11.13 -22.31
CA PRO A 31 -1.58 9.92 -21.52
C PRO A 31 -3.03 9.80 -21.06
N VAL A 32 -3.58 8.58 -21.12
CA VAL A 32 -4.94 8.28 -20.67
C VAL A 32 -4.91 7.08 -19.76
N ILE A 33 -5.48 7.26 -18.57
CA ILE A 33 -5.86 6.18 -17.66
C ILE A 33 -7.38 6.03 -17.65
N HIS A 34 -7.88 4.86 -17.26
CA HIS A 34 -9.32 4.59 -17.25
C HIS A 34 -10.09 5.67 -16.45
N GLY A 35 -11.13 6.26 -17.05
CA GLY A 35 -11.96 7.30 -16.42
C GLY A 35 -11.33 8.71 -16.36
N SER A 36 -10.13 8.92 -16.92
CA SER A 36 -9.49 10.24 -16.96
C SER A 36 -10.04 11.14 -18.07
N ARG A 37 -9.71 12.44 -17.99
CA ARG A 37 -10.04 13.44 -19.01
C ARG A 37 -8.75 13.97 -19.62
N ILE A 38 -8.75 14.16 -20.93
CA ILE A 38 -7.62 14.74 -21.66
C ILE A 38 -7.68 16.25 -21.45
N ARG A 39 -6.60 16.84 -20.93
CA ARG A 39 -6.49 18.28 -20.74
C ARG A 39 -5.37 18.84 -21.61
N THR A 40 -5.66 19.94 -22.30
CA THR A 40 -4.66 20.67 -23.06
C THR A 40 -4.78 22.17 -22.79
N ARG A 41 -3.64 22.87 -22.78
CA ARG A 41 -3.61 24.32 -22.60
C ARG A 41 -3.21 24.98 -23.92
N LEU A 42 -4.08 25.83 -24.44
CA LEU A 42 -3.80 26.65 -25.63
C LEU A 42 -3.99 28.12 -25.25
N ASN A 43 -2.92 28.93 -25.36
CA ASN A 43 -2.92 30.36 -25.07
C ASN A 43 -3.51 30.74 -23.69
N GLY A 44 -3.29 29.89 -22.67
CA GLY A 44 -3.76 30.10 -21.31
C GLY A 44 -5.15 29.53 -21.01
N LEU A 45 -5.88 29.05 -22.02
CA LEU A 45 -7.16 28.37 -21.85
C LEU A 45 -6.96 26.87 -21.70
N VAL A 46 -7.64 26.29 -20.73
CA VAL A 46 -7.63 24.83 -20.50
C VAL A 46 -8.85 24.23 -21.20
N TYR A 47 -8.60 23.40 -22.19
CA TYR A 47 -9.61 22.57 -22.84
C TYR A 47 -9.60 21.19 -22.21
N GLU A 48 -10.79 20.64 -21.98
CA GLU A 48 -10.96 19.33 -21.35
C GLU A 48 -11.86 18.45 -22.22
N PHE A 49 -11.32 17.33 -22.65
CA PHE A 49 -12.00 16.38 -23.52
C PHE A 49 -12.24 15.06 -22.78
N ARG A 50 -13.44 14.51 -22.98
CA ARG A 50 -13.79 13.14 -22.60
C ARG A 50 -13.52 12.22 -23.78
N GLN A 51 -12.97 11.06 -23.47
CA GLN A 51 -12.80 9.97 -24.42
C GLN A 51 -13.87 8.92 -24.18
N LYS A 52 -14.46 8.38 -25.24
CA LYS A 52 -15.50 7.34 -25.18
C LYS A 52 -14.95 5.92 -25.19
N SER A 53 -13.73 5.69 -25.65
CA SER A 53 -13.13 4.36 -25.72
C SER A 53 -12.54 3.93 -24.36
N SER A 54 -12.49 2.61 -24.13
CA SER A 54 -11.89 1.98 -22.95
C SER A 54 -10.35 1.94 -22.99
N PHE A 55 -9.73 2.64 -23.94
CA PHE A 55 -8.28 2.65 -24.12
C PHE A 55 -7.56 3.30 -22.93
N SER A 56 -6.47 2.66 -22.50
CA SER A 56 -5.55 3.14 -21.48
C SER A 56 -4.14 3.06 -22.05
N GLY A 57 -3.36 4.14 -21.94
CA GLY A 57 -2.05 4.23 -22.54
C GLY A 57 -1.79 5.62 -23.13
N TRP A 58 -0.80 5.69 -24.03
CA TRP A 58 -0.46 6.90 -24.75
C TRP A 58 -1.22 6.95 -26.07
N GLY A 59 -2.11 7.91 -26.22
CA GLY A 59 -2.96 8.02 -27.41
C GLY A 59 -2.74 9.30 -28.18
N CYS A 60 -2.98 9.22 -29.49
CA CYS A 60 -3.13 10.36 -30.36
C CYS A 60 -4.62 10.60 -30.61
N PHE A 61 -5.11 11.76 -30.16
CA PHE A 61 -6.53 12.08 -30.09
C PHE A 61 -6.87 13.24 -31.00
N ARG A 62 -7.99 13.11 -31.73
CA ARG A 62 -8.56 14.21 -32.50
C ARG A 62 -9.82 14.72 -31.80
N PRO A 63 -9.88 16.00 -31.43
CA PRO A 63 -11.12 16.59 -30.92
C PRO A 63 -12.24 16.48 -31.96
N ARG A 64 -13.39 15.92 -31.57
CA ARG A 64 -14.61 15.88 -32.39
C ARG A 64 -15.48 17.11 -32.17
N ASN A 65 -15.46 17.62 -30.94
CA ASN A 65 -16.15 18.83 -30.52
C ASN A 65 -15.42 19.42 -29.29
N GLU A 66 -15.97 20.47 -28.68
CA GLU A 66 -15.36 21.17 -27.53
C GLU A 66 -15.20 20.32 -26.26
N ARG A 67 -15.83 19.14 -26.18
CA ARG A 67 -15.88 18.29 -24.97
C ARG A 67 -15.50 16.84 -25.20
N GLU A 68 -15.36 16.40 -26.44
CA GLU A 68 -15.09 15.02 -26.80
C GLU A 68 -13.91 14.93 -27.75
N ALA A 69 -13.02 13.97 -27.48
CA ALA A 69 -11.93 13.61 -28.36
C ALA A 69 -11.97 12.11 -28.65
N GLU A 70 -11.64 11.75 -29.88
CA GLU A 70 -11.63 10.37 -30.35
C GLU A 70 -10.20 9.89 -30.56
N LEU A 71 -9.91 8.68 -30.06
CA LEU A 71 -8.65 8.00 -30.30
C LEU A 71 -8.51 7.70 -31.79
N GLN A 72 -7.50 8.27 -32.42
CA GLN A 72 -7.17 7.96 -33.82
C GLN A 72 -6.24 6.75 -33.89
N ARG A 73 -5.24 6.73 -33.00
CA ARG A 73 -4.23 5.68 -32.90
C ARG A 73 -3.49 5.75 -31.57
N GLU A 74 -2.78 4.68 -31.24
CA GLU A 74 -1.77 4.71 -30.20
C GLU A 74 -0.61 5.63 -30.59
N ALA A 75 -0.06 6.34 -29.61
CA ALA A 75 1.08 7.21 -29.79
C ALA A 75 2.34 6.37 -30.00
N GLN A 76 3.19 6.79 -30.92
CA GLN A 76 4.43 6.09 -31.21
C GLN A 76 5.49 6.37 -30.13
N PRO A 77 6.51 5.51 -29.96
CA PRO A 77 7.51 5.69 -28.91
C PRO A 77 8.21 7.05 -28.92
N TRP A 78 8.51 7.61 -30.10
CA TRP A 78 9.15 8.94 -30.22
C TRP A 78 8.20 10.10 -29.89
N GLU A 79 6.90 9.95 -30.17
CA GLU A 79 5.88 10.96 -29.80
C GLU A 79 5.68 11.00 -28.29
N ARG A 80 5.65 9.82 -27.67
CA ARG A 80 5.65 9.67 -26.21
C ARG A 80 6.91 10.33 -25.62
N GLY A 81 8.09 10.02 -26.17
CA GLY A 81 9.36 10.61 -25.73
C GLY A 81 9.34 12.13 -25.78
N ALA A 82 8.97 12.71 -26.93
CA ALA A 82 8.90 14.17 -27.11
C ALA A 82 7.91 14.84 -26.14
N TYR A 83 6.79 14.18 -25.84
CA TYR A 83 5.84 14.68 -24.83
C TYR A 83 6.44 14.63 -23.41
N LEU A 84 7.06 13.51 -23.06
CA LEU A 84 7.65 13.26 -21.74
C LEU A 84 8.84 14.19 -21.44
N GLU A 85 9.61 14.58 -22.45
CA GLU A 85 10.73 15.53 -22.33
C GLU A 85 10.32 16.91 -21.80
N LEU A 86 9.04 17.29 -21.92
CA LEU A 86 8.52 18.54 -21.37
C LEU A 86 8.56 18.60 -19.85
N PHE A 87 8.70 17.46 -19.19
CA PHE A 87 8.64 17.33 -17.74
C PHE A 87 10.00 17.00 -17.14
N PRO A 88 10.27 17.45 -15.90
CA PRO A 88 11.49 17.09 -15.20
C PRO A 88 11.52 15.59 -14.87
N VAL A 89 12.70 14.99 -15.06
CA VAL A 89 12.94 13.57 -14.76
C VAL A 89 13.26 13.36 -13.28
N LEU A 90 12.79 12.24 -12.74
CA LEU A 90 13.09 11.71 -11.40
C LEU A 90 13.38 10.21 -11.51
N ARG A 91 14.31 9.70 -10.69
CA ARG A 91 14.61 8.27 -10.60
C ARG A 91 13.81 7.63 -9.47
N MET A 92 13.17 6.51 -9.76
CA MET A 92 12.39 5.76 -8.79
C MET A 92 12.72 4.28 -8.83
N ILE A 93 12.38 3.56 -7.75
CA ILE A 93 12.48 2.11 -7.65
C ILE A 93 11.05 1.57 -7.61
N LEU A 94 10.68 0.71 -8.57
CA LEU A 94 9.38 0.08 -8.58
C LEU A 94 9.26 -0.95 -7.44
N LEU A 95 8.10 -1.06 -6.82
CA LEU A 95 7.85 -1.95 -5.69
C LEU A 95 6.86 -3.06 -6.03
N TRP A 96 5.62 -2.70 -6.39
CA TRP A 96 4.59 -3.67 -6.76
C TRP A 96 3.57 -3.04 -7.71
N PRO A 97 2.98 -3.84 -8.62
CA PRO A 97 1.87 -3.37 -9.47
C PRO A 97 0.61 -3.19 -8.62
N ASP A 98 -0.23 -2.24 -9.03
CA ASP A 98 -1.56 -2.09 -8.45
C ASP A 98 -2.51 -3.21 -8.93
N ILE A 99 -3.36 -3.69 -8.02
CA ILE A 99 -4.27 -4.81 -8.28
C ILE A 99 -5.43 -4.38 -9.22
N GLN A 100 -5.89 -3.14 -9.11
CA GLN A 100 -7.01 -2.62 -9.90
C GLN A 100 -6.55 -2.01 -11.23
N HIS A 101 -5.32 -1.50 -11.27
CA HIS A 101 -4.75 -0.82 -12.42
C HIS A 101 -3.39 -1.44 -12.81
N PRO A 102 -3.35 -2.45 -13.70
CA PRO A 102 -2.12 -3.17 -14.03
C PRO A 102 -0.98 -2.32 -14.60
N SER A 103 -1.29 -1.14 -15.15
CA SER A 103 -0.32 -0.18 -15.67
C SER A 103 0.11 0.86 -14.62
N MET A 104 -0.40 0.79 -13.40
CA MET A 104 0.05 1.57 -12.25
C MET A 104 0.97 0.71 -11.37
N TRP A 105 2.08 1.27 -10.95
CA TRP A 105 2.99 0.65 -9.99
C TRP A 105 3.23 1.58 -8.81
N TRP A 106 3.35 1.00 -7.63
CA TRP A 106 3.84 1.70 -6.46
C TRP A 106 5.37 1.75 -6.51
N ALA A 107 5.95 2.91 -6.26
CA ALA A 107 7.39 3.13 -6.36
C ALA A 107 7.87 4.13 -5.31
N ILE A 108 9.15 4.08 -4.95
CA ILE A 108 9.77 5.08 -4.06
C ILE A 108 10.88 5.84 -4.79
N PRO A 109 11.20 7.08 -4.38
CA PRO A 109 12.33 7.80 -4.96
C PRO A 109 13.66 7.08 -4.73
N PHE A 110 14.48 6.96 -5.77
CA PHE A 110 15.83 6.41 -5.63
C PHE A 110 16.74 7.35 -4.82
N ASN A 111 16.60 8.66 -5.03
CA ASN A 111 17.27 9.70 -4.25
C ASN A 111 16.22 10.54 -3.51
N GLU A 112 16.08 10.29 -2.20
CA GLU A 112 15.13 11.01 -1.34
C GLU A 112 15.39 12.51 -1.30
N SER A 113 16.66 12.93 -1.25
CA SER A 113 17.00 14.35 -1.15
C SER A 113 16.62 15.10 -2.42
N ASP A 114 16.89 14.53 -3.60
CA ASP A 114 16.51 15.10 -4.90
C ASP A 114 14.97 15.22 -5.01
N ALA A 115 14.27 14.15 -4.64
CA ALA A 115 12.80 14.11 -4.69
C ALA A 115 12.15 15.13 -3.74
N ARG A 116 12.67 15.25 -2.51
CA ARG A 116 12.18 16.21 -1.52
C ARG A 116 12.47 17.65 -1.95
N GLN A 117 13.68 17.93 -2.43
CA GLN A 117 14.09 19.30 -2.78
C GLN A 117 13.40 19.83 -4.04
N ARG A 118 13.29 19.01 -5.09
CA ARG A 118 12.72 19.45 -6.38
C ARG A 118 11.20 19.32 -6.44
N PHE A 119 10.64 18.34 -5.76
CA PHE A 119 9.22 17.97 -5.92
C PHE A 119 8.44 17.91 -4.60
N GLY A 120 9.09 18.11 -3.45
CA GLY A 120 8.44 18.01 -2.14
C GLY A 120 7.96 16.60 -1.81
N MET A 121 8.52 15.56 -2.45
CA MET A 121 8.07 14.19 -2.28
C MET A 121 8.73 13.51 -1.07
N PRO A 122 7.96 12.93 -0.13
CA PRO A 122 8.50 12.13 0.96
C PRO A 122 9.00 10.75 0.48
N PRO A 123 9.83 10.04 1.27
CA PRO A 123 10.32 8.69 0.98
C PRO A 123 9.25 7.61 1.24
N GLU A 124 8.04 7.84 0.72
CA GLU A 124 6.90 6.93 0.82
C GLU A 124 6.56 6.37 -0.57
N PRO A 125 5.80 5.26 -0.66
CA PRO A 125 5.35 4.75 -1.95
C PRO A 125 4.44 5.75 -2.68
N HIS A 126 4.78 6.08 -3.92
CA HIS A 126 3.99 6.92 -4.82
C HIS A 126 3.54 6.13 -6.05
N PRO A 127 2.36 6.42 -6.60
CA PRO A 127 1.89 5.77 -7.81
C PRO A 127 2.61 6.30 -9.06
N VAL A 128 3.18 5.39 -9.84
CA VAL A 128 3.74 5.62 -11.18
C VAL A 128 2.78 5.04 -12.20
N LEU A 129 2.38 5.84 -13.18
CA LEU A 129 1.36 5.50 -14.16
C LEU A 129 1.96 5.08 -15.50
N LEU A 130 1.22 4.24 -16.21
CA LEU A 130 1.53 3.74 -17.54
C LEU A 130 2.86 2.98 -17.60
N CYS A 131 3.20 2.28 -16.51
CA CYS A 131 4.29 1.31 -16.48
C CYS A 131 4.02 0.18 -17.46
N ASP A 132 5.03 -0.16 -18.24
CA ASP A 132 4.96 -1.15 -19.31
C ASP A 132 5.92 -2.32 -19.00
N PRO A 133 5.40 -3.49 -18.61
CA PRO A 133 6.21 -4.67 -18.33
C PRO A 133 7.05 -5.13 -19.53
N THR A 134 6.59 -4.89 -20.76
CA THR A 134 7.34 -5.24 -21.97
C THR A 134 8.52 -4.30 -22.21
N ASN A 135 8.48 -3.12 -21.59
CA ASN A 135 9.53 -2.11 -21.64
C ASN A 135 10.27 -2.01 -20.29
N GLY A 136 10.50 -3.12 -19.61
CA GLY A 136 11.38 -3.20 -18.44
C GLY A 136 10.77 -2.74 -17.10
N ALA A 137 9.45 -2.52 -17.01
CA ALA A 137 8.83 -2.26 -15.72
C ALA A 137 8.70 -3.59 -14.94
N ASP A 138 9.56 -3.79 -13.95
CA ASP A 138 9.50 -4.94 -13.04
C ASP A 138 9.83 -4.52 -11.60
N ARG A 139 9.54 -5.41 -10.66
CA ARG A 139 9.76 -5.21 -9.22
C ARG A 139 11.24 -4.96 -8.93
N PHE A 140 11.47 -3.92 -8.13
CA PHE A 140 12.77 -3.36 -7.75
C PHE A 140 13.60 -2.77 -8.88
N GLU A 141 13.08 -2.72 -10.11
CA GLU A 141 13.76 -2.07 -11.20
C GLU A 141 13.87 -0.57 -10.94
N ARG A 142 15.03 0.01 -11.23
CA ARG A 142 15.21 1.46 -11.17
C ARG A 142 14.76 2.05 -12.50
N VAL A 143 13.85 3.00 -12.43
CA VAL A 143 13.16 3.55 -13.59
C VAL A 143 13.29 5.07 -13.65
N LEU A 144 13.17 5.60 -14.85
CA LEU A 144 12.99 7.02 -15.11
C LEU A 144 11.49 7.33 -15.11
N VAL A 145 11.10 8.34 -14.35
CA VAL A 145 9.75 8.88 -14.36
C VAL A 145 9.78 10.37 -14.65
N ARG A 146 8.71 10.86 -15.27
CA ARG A 146 8.49 12.28 -15.54
C ARG A 146 7.46 12.84 -14.58
N VAL A 147 7.81 13.94 -13.93
CA VAL A 147 6.97 14.56 -12.91
C VAL A 147 6.10 15.66 -13.54
N ASP A 148 4.81 15.38 -13.64
CA ASP A 148 3.78 16.33 -14.07
C ASP A 148 2.92 16.74 -12.87
N GLY A 149 3.39 17.77 -12.15
CA GLY A 149 2.78 18.19 -10.89
C GLY A 149 2.87 17.10 -9.82
N ARG A 150 1.75 16.42 -9.54
CA ARG A 150 1.70 15.28 -8.59
C ARG A 150 1.67 13.92 -9.30
N THR A 151 1.62 13.92 -10.62
CA THR A 151 1.51 12.70 -11.43
C THR A 151 2.89 12.26 -11.86
N LEU A 152 3.14 10.96 -11.79
CA LEU A 152 4.41 10.35 -12.18
C LEU A 152 4.16 9.46 -13.40
N TRP A 153 4.76 9.82 -14.53
CA TRP A 153 4.64 9.08 -15.77
C TRP A 153 5.86 8.19 -16.00
N TYR A 154 5.64 6.91 -16.25
CA TYR A 154 6.71 5.99 -16.63
C TYR A 154 7.31 6.39 -17.99
N GLU A 155 8.63 6.55 -18.03
CA GLU A 155 9.38 6.79 -19.27
C GLU A 155 10.05 5.50 -19.75
N GLY A 156 10.72 4.78 -18.84
CA GLY A 156 11.49 3.59 -19.15
C GLY A 156 12.44 3.17 -18.02
N PRO A 157 13.20 2.09 -18.21
CA PRO A 157 14.22 1.65 -17.25
C PRO A 157 15.38 2.65 -17.22
N ASP A 158 16.00 2.83 -16.05
CA ASP A 158 17.23 3.62 -15.93
C ASP A 158 18.42 2.78 -16.43
N LEU A 159 18.90 3.08 -17.63
CA LEU A 159 20.01 2.37 -18.25
C LEU A 159 21.34 2.46 -17.47
N LEU A 160 21.43 3.36 -16.48
CA LEU A 160 22.58 3.47 -15.58
C LEU A 160 22.42 2.64 -14.30
N ALA A 161 21.31 1.90 -14.16
CA ALA A 161 21.08 1.02 -13.03
C ALA A 161 21.91 -0.25 -13.13
N ASP A 162 22.41 -0.70 -11.99
CA ASP A 162 23.05 -2.00 -11.88
C ASP A 162 21.96 -3.07 -11.77
N PRO A 163 21.78 -3.94 -12.79
CA PRO A 163 20.72 -4.93 -12.79
C PRO A 163 20.90 -5.98 -11.68
N ILE A 164 22.14 -6.20 -11.20
CA ILE A 164 22.44 -7.17 -10.14
C ILE A 164 21.72 -6.78 -8.85
N GLN A 165 21.57 -5.49 -8.59
CA GLN A 165 20.91 -5.00 -7.38
C GLN A 165 19.40 -5.29 -7.40
N ALA A 166 18.74 -5.08 -8.55
CA ALA A 166 17.33 -5.37 -8.72
C ALA A 166 17.04 -6.88 -8.67
N GLU A 167 17.89 -7.70 -9.28
CA GLU A 167 17.82 -9.17 -9.20
C GLU A 167 17.98 -9.65 -7.75
N TRP A 168 19.03 -9.20 -7.05
CA TRP A 168 19.26 -9.57 -5.66
C TRP A 168 18.08 -9.18 -4.75
N LEU A 169 17.49 -8.00 -4.93
CA LEU A 169 16.30 -7.59 -4.18
C LEU A 169 15.10 -8.50 -4.45
N ARG A 170 14.90 -8.93 -5.71
CA ARG A 170 13.81 -9.87 -6.08
C ARG A 170 14.02 -11.23 -5.40
N ASP A 171 15.25 -11.73 -5.39
CA ASP A 171 15.59 -12.99 -4.70
C ASP A 171 15.39 -12.88 -3.19
N ALA A 172 15.95 -11.84 -2.57
CA ALA A 172 15.81 -11.58 -1.15
C ALA A 172 14.34 -11.42 -0.72
N SER A 173 13.51 -10.80 -1.56
CA SER A 173 12.07 -10.62 -1.30
C SER A 173 11.24 -11.90 -1.38
N SER A 174 11.78 -12.92 -2.05
CA SER A 174 11.13 -14.22 -2.23
C SER A 174 11.45 -15.18 -1.08
N GLN A 175 12.55 -14.93 -0.36
CA GLN A 175 12.90 -15.68 0.84
C GLN A 175 11.97 -15.30 2.02
N GLN A 176 11.62 -16.29 2.85
CA GLN A 176 10.81 -16.08 4.05
C GLN A 176 11.66 -15.61 5.24
N ASP A 177 12.95 -15.91 5.23
CA ASP A 177 13.88 -15.59 6.31
C ASP A 177 14.30 -14.12 6.30
N GLU A 178 14.69 -13.64 7.48
CA GLU A 178 15.25 -12.31 7.67
C GLU A 178 16.57 -12.16 6.88
N VAL A 179 16.68 -11.07 6.12
CA VAL A 179 17.89 -10.78 5.33
C VAL A 179 19.01 -10.32 6.25
N LYS A 180 19.89 -11.25 6.62
CA LYS A 180 21.01 -11.00 7.54
C LYS A 180 22.16 -10.24 6.89
N ASN A 181 22.41 -10.48 5.59
CA ASN A 181 23.52 -9.89 4.85
C ASN A 181 23.00 -9.17 3.61
N PHE A 182 23.19 -7.85 3.55
CA PHE A 182 22.87 -7.06 2.37
C PHE A 182 24.00 -7.11 1.34
N LEU A 183 23.64 -7.04 0.06
CA LEU A 183 24.62 -6.87 -1.02
C LEU A 183 25.48 -5.61 -0.77
N PRO A 184 26.82 -5.70 -0.88
CA PRO A 184 27.68 -4.52 -0.78
C PRO A 184 27.31 -3.46 -1.82
N GLY A 185 27.31 -2.18 -1.43
CA GLY A 185 26.96 -1.08 -2.34
C GLY A 185 25.46 -0.81 -2.51
N LEU A 186 24.59 -1.58 -1.85
CA LEU A 186 23.14 -1.34 -1.87
C LEU A 186 22.78 -0.02 -1.19
N ALA A 187 22.12 0.86 -1.93
CA ALA A 187 21.68 2.18 -1.48
C ALA A 187 20.62 2.08 -0.37
N GLN A 188 20.46 3.15 0.41
CA GLN A 188 19.45 3.22 1.47
C GLN A 188 18.02 3.10 0.91
N SER A 189 17.74 3.73 -0.23
CA SER A 189 16.44 3.63 -0.91
C SER A 189 16.12 2.20 -1.35
N GLN A 190 17.11 1.42 -1.74
CA GLN A 190 16.92 0.01 -2.09
C GLN A 190 16.62 -0.87 -0.88
N ARG A 191 17.28 -0.62 0.26
CA ARG A 191 16.92 -1.29 1.53
C ARG A 191 15.50 -0.93 1.96
N LEU A 192 15.13 0.33 1.79
CA LEU A 192 13.79 0.81 2.07
C LEU A 192 12.74 0.18 1.13
N ALA A 193 13.07 -0.02 -0.14
CA ALA A 193 12.21 -0.73 -1.09
C ALA A 193 11.86 -2.13 -0.61
N LEU A 194 12.87 -2.88 -0.14
CA LEU A 194 12.67 -4.22 0.42
C LEU A 194 11.78 -4.19 1.66
N LEU A 195 11.98 -3.23 2.56
CA LEU A 195 11.16 -3.06 3.76
C LEU A 195 9.69 -2.79 3.40
N PHE A 196 9.43 -1.84 2.49
CA PHE A 196 8.06 -1.55 2.05
C PHE A 196 7.39 -2.77 1.40
N TRP A 197 8.15 -3.54 0.61
CA TRP A 197 7.64 -4.78 0.05
C TRP A 197 7.26 -5.80 1.13
N GLN A 198 8.09 -5.98 2.16
CA GLN A 198 7.80 -6.89 3.28
C GLN A 198 6.54 -6.46 4.04
N ILE A 199 6.40 -5.16 4.32
CA ILE A 199 5.20 -4.60 4.96
C ILE A 199 3.96 -4.88 4.09
N HIS A 200 4.02 -4.55 2.80
CA HIS A 200 2.92 -4.78 1.86
C HIS A 200 2.55 -6.27 1.78
N ARG A 201 3.53 -7.19 1.77
CA ARG A 201 3.28 -8.63 1.76
C ARG A 201 2.52 -9.08 3.01
N LEU A 202 2.88 -8.57 4.19
CA LEU A 202 2.17 -8.88 5.44
C LEU A 202 0.73 -8.36 5.39
N GLU A 203 0.51 -7.14 4.92
CA GLU A 203 -0.83 -6.55 4.80
C GLU A 203 -1.72 -7.32 3.82
N VAL A 204 -1.17 -7.75 2.67
CA VAL A 204 -1.89 -8.58 1.69
C VAL A 204 -2.22 -9.94 2.28
N ASN A 205 -1.28 -10.59 2.96
CA ASN A 205 -1.52 -11.88 3.59
C ASN A 205 -2.60 -11.78 4.67
N GLU A 206 -2.55 -10.78 5.56
CA GLU A 206 -3.60 -10.57 6.57
C GLU A 206 -4.98 -10.37 5.93
N ARG A 207 -5.05 -9.61 4.82
CA ARG A 207 -6.31 -9.40 4.10
C ARG A 207 -6.83 -10.70 3.50
N GLN A 208 -5.97 -11.48 2.85
CA GLN A 208 -6.34 -12.77 2.27
C GLN A 208 -6.78 -13.78 3.34
N GLU A 209 -6.10 -13.84 4.48
CA GLU A 209 -6.48 -14.69 5.60
C GLU A 209 -7.86 -14.33 6.15
N ARG A 210 -8.16 -13.03 6.29
CA ARG A 210 -9.48 -12.53 6.69
C ARG A 210 -10.56 -12.92 5.68
N GLU A 211 -10.34 -12.68 4.39
CA GLU A 211 -11.30 -13.04 3.34
C GLU A 211 -11.53 -14.56 3.28
N GLN A 212 -10.48 -15.37 3.37
CA GLN A 212 -10.58 -16.83 3.40
C GLN A 212 -11.30 -17.32 4.66
N PHE A 213 -11.09 -16.67 5.80
CA PHE A 213 -11.80 -16.98 7.03
C PHE A 213 -13.30 -16.67 6.88
N GLU A 214 -13.65 -15.50 6.36
CA GLU A 214 -15.05 -15.12 6.11
C GLU A 214 -15.75 -16.09 5.15
N LEU A 215 -15.08 -16.49 4.07
CA LEU A 215 -15.61 -17.47 3.12
C LEU A 215 -15.83 -18.84 3.77
N ARG A 216 -14.86 -19.33 4.56
CA ARG A 216 -14.99 -20.59 5.31
C ARG A 216 -16.13 -20.53 6.32
N LEU A 217 -16.25 -19.43 7.06
CA LEU A 217 -17.34 -19.22 8.01
C LEU A 217 -18.69 -19.22 7.29
N HIS A 218 -18.80 -18.51 6.16
CA HIS A 218 -20.02 -18.48 5.36
C HIS A 218 -20.42 -19.88 4.87
N GLN A 219 -19.47 -20.67 4.36
CA GLN A 219 -19.72 -22.06 3.96
C GLN A 219 -20.19 -22.94 5.12
N GLN A 220 -19.53 -22.84 6.29
CA GLN A 220 -19.91 -23.60 7.48
C GLN A 220 -21.31 -23.25 7.98
N LEU A 221 -21.73 -21.98 7.85
CA LEU A 221 -23.04 -21.53 8.26
C LEU A 221 -24.15 -22.01 7.32
N ARG A 222 -23.89 -22.19 6.00
CA ARG A 222 -24.91 -22.61 5.02
C ARG A 222 -25.60 -23.93 5.36
N HIS A 223 -24.88 -24.87 5.98
CA HIS A 223 -25.41 -26.20 6.30
C HIS A 223 -26.06 -26.29 7.68
N LEU A 224 -26.11 -25.19 8.44
CA LEU A 224 -26.64 -25.19 9.80
C LEU A 224 -28.10 -24.72 9.89
N PRO A 225 -28.90 -25.31 10.81
CA PRO A 225 -30.20 -24.79 11.19
C PRO A 225 -30.11 -23.32 11.64
N ALA A 226 -31.17 -22.54 11.44
CA ALA A 226 -31.19 -21.10 11.76
C ALA A 226 -30.83 -20.78 13.22
N SER A 227 -31.28 -21.61 14.18
CA SER A 227 -30.95 -21.47 15.60
C SER A 227 -29.47 -21.66 15.90
N GLN A 228 -28.83 -22.63 15.24
CA GLN A 228 -27.39 -22.91 15.39
C GLN A 228 -26.53 -21.87 14.67
N ARG A 229 -26.98 -21.31 13.54
CA ARG A 229 -26.30 -20.21 12.84
C ARG A 229 -26.15 -18.98 13.72
N LEU A 230 -27.22 -18.60 14.43
CA LEU A 230 -27.25 -17.41 15.28
C LEU A 230 -26.31 -17.55 16.48
N ALA A 231 -26.32 -18.71 17.14
CA ALA A 231 -25.39 -19.02 18.23
C ALA A 231 -23.92 -19.00 17.77
N ARG A 232 -23.63 -19.58 16.59
CA ARG A 232 -22.27 -19.59 16.02
C ARG A 232 -21.78 -18.19 15.64
N LEU A 233 -22.64 -17.35 15.07
CA LEU A 233 -22.32 -15.94 14.78
C LEU A 233 -22.08 -15.12 16.05
N GLN A 234 -22.86 -15.35 17.11
CA GLN A 234 -22.63 -14.72 18.41
C GLN A 234 -21.29 -15.15 19.02
N GLN A 235 -20.95 -16.44 18.92
CA GLN A 235 -19.68 -16.97 19.41
C GLN A 235 -18.48 -16.42 18.64
N GLU A 236 -18.57 -16.28 17.31
CA GLU A 236 -17.52 -15.68 16.50
C GLU A 236 -17.38 -14.17 16.76
N ARG A 237 -18.49 -13.44 16.91
CA ARG A 237 -18.44 -12.02 17.33
C ARG A 237 -17.78 -11.86 18.69
N HIS A 238 -18.13 -12.73 19.65
CA HIS A 238 -17.50 -12.75 20.96
C HIS A 238 -16.00 -13.00 20.83
N ARG A 239 -15.58 -14.03 20.08
CA ARG A 239 -14.17 -14.33 19.78
C ARG A 239 -13.41 -13.22 19.07
N SER A 240 -14.07 -12.38 18.27
CA SER A 240 -13.43 -11.23 17.63
C SER A 240 -13.23 -10.04 18.56
N THR A 241 -13.91 -10.00 19.71
CA THR A 241 -13.62 -9.01 20.74
C THR A 241 -12.31 -9.36 21.46
N LEU A 242 -11.60 -8.34 21.94
CA LEU A 242 -10.35 -8.52 22.68
C LEU A 242 -10.55 -9.42 23.92
N GLU A 243 -11.67 -9.26 24.62
CA GLU A 243 -12.07 -10.13 25.73
C GLU A 243 -12.25 -11.60 25.30
N GLY A 244 -12.95 -11.84 24.20
CA GLY A 244 -13.15 -13.20 23.70
C GLY A 244 -11.87 -13.86 23.19
N GLN A 245 -10.92 -13.08 22.65
CA GLN A 245 -9.59 -13.57 22.30
C GLN A 245 -8.81 -14.02 23.55
N LEU A 246 -8.81 -13.19 24.61
CA LEU A 246 -8.19 -13.50 25.89
C LEU A 246 -8.81 -14.74 26.55
N GLN A 247 -10.14 -14.80 26.63
CA GLN A 247 -10.86 -15.96 27.16
C GLN A 247 -10.55 -17.22 26.35
N HIS A 248 -10.49 -17.12 25.02
CA HIS A 248 -10.20 -18.27 24.17
C HIS A 248 -8.76 -18.79 24.33
N ALA A 249 -7.78 -17.88 24.41
CA ALA A 249 -6.37 -18.23 24.63
C ALA A 249 -6.17 -18.93 25.99
N LEU A 250 -6.73 -18.36 27.06
CA LEU A 250 -6.65 -18.93 28.40
C LEU A 250 -7.38 -20.29 28.49
N ALA A 251 -8.57 -20.41 27.88
CA ALA A 251 -9.33 -21.65 27.88
C ALA A 251 -8.61 -22.82 27.19
N LYS A 252 -7.75 -22.56 26.18
CA LYS A 252 -6.93 -23.62 25.55
C LYS A 252 -5.95 -24.27 26.52
N ALA A 253 -5.53 -23.54 27.55
CA ALA A 253 -4.62 -24.01 28.59
C ALA A 253 -5.36 -24.25 29.92
N ASN A 254 -6.68 -24.47 29.88
CA ASN A 254 -7.52 -24.67 31.06
C ASN A 254 -7.47 -23.52 32.09
N ALA A 255 -7.18 -22.29 31.66
CA ALA A 255 -7.25 -21.10 32.50
C ALA A 255 -8.54 -20.29 32.27
N THR A 256 -8.92 -19.54 33.30
CA THR A 256 -10.11 -18.67 33.32
C THR A 256 -9.68 -17.22 33.40
N LEU A 257 -10.25 -16.37 32.53
CA LEU A 257 -10.06 -14.92 32.58
C LEU A 257 -10.93 -14.31 33.70
N HIS A 258 -10.34 -13.49 34.57
CA HIS A 258 -11.08 -12.71 35.57
C HIS A 258 -11.33 -11.27 35.11
N SER A 259 -10.27 -10.59 34.64
CA SER A 259 -10.36 -9.22 34.15
C SER A 259 -9.19 -8.84 33.25
N TYR A 260 -9.34 -7.78 32.46
CA TYR A 260 -8.23 -7.16 31.74
C TYR A 260 -8.35 -5.64 31.74
N SER A 261 -7.22 -4.95 31.59
CA SER A 261 -7.16 -3.49 31.44
C SER A 261 -6.09 -3.07 30.43
N GLU A 262 -6.37 -2.07 29.60
CA GLU A 262 -5.39 -1.48 28.69
C GLU A 262 -4.54 -0.41 29.40
N ILE A 263 -3.23 -0.49 29.27
CA ILE A 263 -2.26 0.52 29.73
C ILE A 263 -1.83 1.39 28.52
N PRO A 264 -1.54 2.69 28.73
CA PRO A 264 -0.90 3.53 27.71
C PRO A 264 0.30 2.85 27.04
N GLY A 265 0.29 2.80 25.70
CA GLY A 265 1.27 2.06 24.91
C GLY A 265 0.75 0.77 24.29
N GLY A 266 -0.54 0.44 24.44
CA GLY A 266 -1.18 -0.70 23.77
C GLY A 266 -0.89 -2.06 24.41
N GLN A 267 -0.47 -2.04 25.68
CA GLN A 267 -0.25 -3.23 26.49
C GLN A 267 -1.52 -3.57 27.29
N LEU A 268 -1.73 -4.85 27.52
CA LEU A 268 -2.86 -5.42 28.24
C LEU A 268 -2.37 -6.05 29.52
N VAL A 269 -2.94 -5.64 30.64
CA VAL A 269 -2.83 -6.39 31.90
C VAL A 269 -3.97 -7.38 31.93
N VAL A 270 -3.67 -8.65 32.15
CA VAL A 270 -4.61 -9.75 32.15
C VAL A 270 -4.52 -10.45 33.50
N GLU A 271 -5.66 -10.58 34.19
CA GLU A 271 -5.80 -11.36 35.41
C GLU A 271 -6.50 -12.68 35.11
N TRP A 272 -5.88 -13.79 35.49
CA TRP A 272 -6.36 -15.13 35.16
C TRP A 272 -6.04 -16.13 36.27
N SER A 273 -6.71 -17.28 36.28
CA SER A 273 -6.41 -18.39 37.19
C SER A 273 -6.50 -19.72 36.47
N GLU A 274 -5.86 -20.75 37.00
CA GLU A 274 -6.08 -22.11 36.55
C GLU A 274 -7.45 -22.64 36.99
N ARG A 275 -7.96 -23.65 36.27
CA ARG A 275 -9.12 -24.41 36.69
C ARG A 275 -8.81 -25.13 38.00
N ASP A 276 -9.65 -24.94 39.00
CA ASP A 276 -9.52 -25.50 40.36
C ASP A 276 -8.45 -24.86 41.25
N ASN A 277 -7.77 -23.80 40.79
CA ASN A 277 -6.81 -23.05 41.59
C ASN A 277 -7.41 -21.72 42.11
N HIS A 278 -7.18 -21.42 43.39
CA HIS A 278 -7.63 -20.17 44.02
C HIS A 278 -6.69 -18.99 43.75
N TYR A 279 -5.47 -19.25 43.29
CA TYR A 279 -4.48 -18.20 43.01
C TYR A 279 -4.78 -17.48 41.69
N ARG A 280 -4.69 -16.14 41.75
CA ARG A 280 -4.82 -15.26 40.58
C ARG A 280 -3.45 -14.81 40.14
N TYR A 281 -3.19 -15.00 38.86
CA TYR A 281 -1.97 -14.55 38.19
C TYR A 281 -2.26 -13.28 37.41
N ARG A 282 -1.28 -12.39 37.36
CA ARG A 282 -1.34 -11.14 36.62
C ARG A 282 -0.21 -11.11 35.62
N SER A 283 -0.57 -11.05 34.34
CA SER A 283 0.41 -11.02 33.25
C SER A 283 0.19 -9.79 32.37
N VAL A 284 1.27 -9.26 31.83
CA VAL A 284 1.25 -8.16 30.86
C VAL A 284 1.53 -8.75 29.48
N VAL A 285 0.60 -8.54 28.56
CA VAL A 285 0.68 -9.02 27.17
C VAL A 285 0.50 -7.87 26.18
N ASN A 286 0.96 -8.05 24.95
CA ASN A 286 0.61 -7.11 23.86
C ASN A 286 -0.72 -7.49 23.20
N ARG A 287 -1.19 -6.68 22.23
CA ARG A 287 -2.41 -6.97 21.45
C ARG A 287 -2.34 -8.24 20.60
N ARG A 288 -1.17 -8.84 20.42
CA ARG A 288 -0.97 -10.15 19.79
C ARG A 288 -0.98 -11.30 20.80
N LEU A 289 -1.25 -11.01 22.07
CA LEU A 289 -1.22 -11.96 23.20
C LEU A 289 0.17 -12.54 23.51
N GLU A 290 1.23 -11.90 23.04
CA GLU A 290 2.61 -12.24 23.39
C GLU A 290 2.91 -11.68 24.78
N VAL A 291 3.58 -12.48 25.63
CA VAL A 291 3.86 -12.11 27.01
C VAL A 291 5.02 -11.11 27.05
N ILE A 292 4.76 -9.94 27.61
CA ILE A 292 5.77 -8.90 27.90
C ILE A 292 6.35 -9.13 29.29
N SER A 293 5.49 -9.50 30.24
CA SER A 293 5.86 -9.85 31.60
C SER A 293 4.87 -10.88 32.14
N SER A 294 5.37 -12.00 32.65
CA SER A 294 4.54 -13.08 33.17
C SER A 294 3.98 -12.82 34.57
N GLY A 295 4.60 -11.91 35.33
CA GLY A 295 4.32 -11.69 36.75
C GLY A 295 5.02 -12.70 37.68
N ILE A 296 5.84 -13.61 37.13
CA ILE A 296 6.66 -14.59 37.85
C ILE A 296 8.10 -14.57 37.30
N CYS A 297 9.10 -15.00 38.07
CA CYS A 297 10.49 -14.97 37.62
C CYS A 297 10.79 -16.09 36.60
N LEU A 298 10.58 -15.84 35.30
CA LEU A 298 10.93 -16.77 34.21
C LEU A 298 12.37 -16.62 33.68
N SER A 299 13.33 -16.27 34.55
CA SER A 299 14.75 -16.12 34.20
C SER A 299 15.02 -15.23 32.97
N GLY A 300 14.17 -14.22 32.73
CA GLY A 300 14.32 -13.26 31.63
C GLY A 300 13.90 -13.77 30.24
N ARG A 301 13.19 -14.90 30.15
CA ARG A 301 12.66 -15.48 28.89
C ARG A 301 11.18 -15.21 28.64
N ASP A 302 10.60 -14.24 29.34
CA ASP A 302 9.17 -13.95 29.29
C ASP A 302 8.63 -13.70 27.87
N ARG A 303 9.47 -13.16 26.97
CA ARG A 303 9.10 -12.83 25.58
C ARG A 303 9.05 -14.03 24.63
N ASP A 304 9.52 -15.20 25.07
CA ASP A 304 9.48 -16.43 24.26
C ASP A 304 8.13 -17.14 24.35
N PHE A 305 7.19 -16.61 25.15
CA PHE A 305 5.90 -17.25 25.44
C PHE A 305 4.72 -16.40 24.97
N ASP A 306 3.71 -17.07 24.39
CA ASP A 306 2.37 -16.51 24.25
C ASP A 306 1.56 -16.77 25.54
N LEU A 307 0.44 -16.06 25.69
CA LEU A 307 -0.43 -16.19 26.87
C LEU A 307 -0.89 -17.64 27.12
N THR A 308 -1.02 -18.44 26.07
CA THR A 308 -1.43 -19.86 26.19
C THR A 308 -0.31 -20.72 26.74
N SER A 309 0.91 -20.53 26.24
CA SER A 309 2.12 -21.27 26.64
C SER A 309 2.56 -20.90 28.05
N LEU A 310 2.37 -19.63 28.45
CA LEU A 310 2.64 -19.18 29.81
C LEU A 310 1.83 -19.97 30.85
N VAL A 311 0.54 -20.16 30.61
CA VAL A 311 -0.34 -20.94 31.50
C VAL A 311 0.19 -22.36 31.66
N ASN A 312 0.61 -23.01 30.57
CA ASN A 312 1.20 -24.35 30.63
C ASN A 312 2.51 -24.39 31.42
N VAL A 313 3.35 -23.36 31.33
CA VAL A 313 4.60 -23.28 32.11
C VAL A 313 4.32 -23.12 33.60
N VAL A 314 3.32 -22.30 33.95
CA VAL A 314 2.89 -22.09 35.34
C VAL A 314 2.28 -23.36 35.92
N SER A 315 1.47 -24.09 35.14
CA SER A 315 0.81 -25.34 35.57
C SER A 315 1.76 -26.52 35.75
N THR A 316 2.87 -26.54 35.01
CA THR A 316 3.86 -27.62 35.05
C THR A 316 4.99 -27.35 36.05
N SER A 317 5.03 -26.15 36.67
CA SER A 317 6.07 -25.79 37.63
C SER A 317 5.75 -26.38 39.02
N PRO A 318 6.71 -27.05 39.71
CA PRO A 318 6.46 -27.62 41.04
C PRO A 318 6.27 -26.53 42.12
N ASP A 319 5.48 -26.85 43.15
CA ASP A 319 5.01 -25.98 44.26
C ASP A 319 6.06 -25.13 45.00
N TRP A 320 7.37 -25.32 44.79
CA TRP A 320 8.42 -24.58 45.51
C TRP A 320 8.82 -23.24 44.87
N ALA A 321 8.26 -22.87 43.70
CA ALA A 321 8.51 -21.58 43.06
C ALA A 321 7.62 -20.43 43.56
N GLN A 322 6.70 -20.70 44.50
CA GLN A 322 5.84 -19.69 45.13
C GLN A 322 6.49 -19.20 46.44
N TYR A 323 7.21 -18.07 46.38
CA TYR A 323 7.51 -17.30 47.58
C TYR A 323 6.49 -16.17 47.74
N GLU A 324 5.95 -16.06 48.95
CA GLU A 324 5.11 -14.98 49.46
C GLU A 324 5.89 -13.65 49.56
N ASP A 325 5.16 -12.56 49.29
CA ASP A 325 5.45 -11.11 49.38
C ASP A 325 6.46 -10.43 48.43
#